data_AF-A0A914IXT7-F1
#
_entry.id   AF-A0A914IXT7-F1
#
_cell.length_a   1.000
_cell.length_b   1.000
_cell.length_c   1.000
_cell.angle_alpha   90.00
_cell.angle_beta   90.00
_cell.angle_gamma   90.00
#
_symmetry.space_group_name_H-M   'P 1'
#
loop_
_entity.id
_entity.type
_entity.pdbx_description
1 polymer ?
#
loop_
_entity_poly.entity_id
_entity_poly.type
_entity_poly.pdbx_seq_one_letter_code
_entity_poly.pdbx_strand_id
1 'polypeptide(L)'
;MEGSATRNGINYNDHEMKKLMLQFTFKDLYMAECHLFYFVKNEAVTMFKERLQNSIEMVTMIPVFGCNDLLEINQEILPEEEVQMMLENTVEEFIDLFKKIMPRYLSIRLQQTTEKISSPLLFLFSGGVDSLFVAMMASCMAEEKYEFVLVNVSFSEDGNDFELAPDRKRGFAAYNFLKERFPERVFHFLRVDVTKDELQRERTSSIAKAISPGSSVLDDSIGCVVWFASRARGTVDGIEKDYERATHVFVGSGSDEILGGYSRHRGRFQREGYEGLFDELRLELENIGNRNLGRDDRVALSNDRIILAPFLDEDVVRF
;
A
#
# COMPACT_ATOMS: atom_id res chain seq x y z
N MET A 1 -29.21 18.08 10.57
CA MET A 1 -29.21 18.45 9.15
C MET A 1 -28.21 17.53 8.49
N GLU A 2 -28.72 16.41 7.98
CA GLU A 2 -27.95 15.39 7.28
C GLU A 2 -27.65 15.88 5.87
N GLY A 3 -26.39 15.78 5.47
CA GLY A 3 -25.91 16.21 4.17
C GLY A 3 -24.77 15.32 3.68
N SER A 4 -24.94 13.99 3.77
CA SER A 4 -24.12 13.08 2.96
C SER A 4 -24.60 13.21 1.51
N ALA A 5 -23.79 13.78 0.64
CA ALA A 5 -24.10 13.92 -0.78
C ALA A 5 -24.11 12.55 -1.47
N THR A 6 -25.23 11.83 -1.38
CA THR A 6 -25.52 10.62 -2.14
C THR A 6 -26.23 11.01 -3.44
N ARG A 7 -25.48 11.12 -4.55
CA ARG A 7 -26.07 10.99 -5.88
C ARG A 7 -25.82 9.55 -6.34
N ASN A 8 -26.90 8.79 -6.54
CA ASN A 8 -26.93 7.42 -7.08
C ASN A 8 -26.41 6.28 -6.18
N GLY A 9 -26.70 6.28 -4.88
CA GLY A 9 -26.51 5.10 -4.02
C GLY A 9 -25.07 4.67 -3.73
N ILE A 10 -24.09 5.20 -4.45
CA ILE A 10 -22.66 5.03 -4.24
C ILE A 10 -22.21 6.21 -3.39
N ASN A 11 -21.65 5.94 -2.20
CA ASN A 11 -20.95 6.96 -1.42
C ASN A 11 -19.85 7.53 -2.33
N TYR A 12 -19.75 8.85 -2.53
CA TYR A 12 -18.73 9.45 -3.42
C TYR A 12 -17.30 8.97 -3.04
N ASN A 13 -17.09 8.56 -1.79
CA ASN A 13 -15.83 7.98 -1.31
C ASN A 13 -15.52 6.64 -2.01
N ASP A 14 -16.55 5.82 -2.18
CA ASP A 14 -16.45 4.51 -2.84
C ASP A 14 -16.19 4.66 -4.33
N HIS A 15 -16.77 5.66 -5.00
CA HIS A 15 -16.51 5.90 -6.42
C HIS A 15 -15.04 6.29 -6.68
N GLU A 16 -14.50 7.22 -5.89
CA GLU A 16 -13.09 7.61 -6.03
C GLU A 16 -12.14 6.51 -5.56
N MET A 17 -12.50 5.72 -4.54
CA MET A 17 -11.72 4.52 -4.17
C MET A 17 -11.75 3.48 -5.30
N LYS A 18 -12.91 3.24 -5.91
CA LYS A 18 -13.03 2.37 -7.09
C LYS A 18 -12.16 2.90 -8.22
N LYS A 19 -12.21 4.20 -8.51
CA LYS A 19 -11.36 4.82 -9.53
C LYS A 19 -9.86 4.74 -9.19
N LEU A 20 -9.47 4.95 -7.94
CA LEU A 20 -8.08 4.84 -7.48
C LEU A 20 -7.60 3.39 -7.55
N MET A 21 -8.41 2.42 -7.12
CA MET A 21 -8.11 0.99 -7.19
C MET A 21 -8.16 0.47 -8.62
N LEU A 22 -9.01 1.04 -9.47
CA LEU A 22 -8.92 0.86 -10.90
C LEU A 22 -7.63 1.49 -11.41
N GLN A 23 -7.16 2.66 -10.99
CA GLN A 23 -5.83 3.13 -11.38
C GLN A 23 -4.67 2.28 -10.81
N PHE A 24 -4.88 1.68 -9.64
CA PHE A 24 -3.95 0.81 -8.92
C PHE A 24 -3.73 -0.50 -9.69
N THR A 25 -4.84 -1.19 -9.95
CA THR A 25 -4.85 -2.45 -10.69
C THR A 25 -4.59 -2.16 -12.17
N PHE A 26 -5.01 -0.97 -12.66
CA PHE A 26 -4.97 -0.53 -14.06
C PHE A 26 -4.11 0.71 -14.27
N LYS A 27 -2.83 0.57 -13.95
CA LYS A 27 -1.83 1.42 -14.60
C LYS A 27 -1.79 1.00 -16.08
N ASP A 28 -2.64 1.64 -16.89
CA ASP A 28 -2.75 1.56 -18.35
C ASP A 28 -3.75 0.53 -18.95
N LEU A 29 -5.05 0.68 -18.70
CA LEU A 29 -6.13 0.04 -19.51
C LEU A 29 -6.13 0.53 -20.99
N TYR A 30 -5.39 1.61 -21.28
CA TYR A 30 -5.38 2.28 -22.60
C TYR A 30 -4.09 2.12 -23.41
N MET A 31 -3.16 1.23 -23.02
CA MET A 31 -2.00 0.91 -23.86
C MET A 31 -2.02 -0.54 -24.33
N ALA A 32 -1.69 -0.69 -25.62
CA ALA A 32 -1.66 -1.93 -26.37
C ALA A 32 -0.73 -2.99 -25.73
N GLU A 33 -1.11 -4.25 -25.93
CA GLU A 33 -0.43 -5.46 -25.45
C GLU A 33 -0.61 -5.70 -23.94
N CYS A 34 -1.42 -6.70 -23.58
CA CYS A 34 -1.76 -7.06 -22.20
C CYS A 34 -0.51 -7.09 -21.30
N HIS A 35 -0.40 -6.10 -20.43
CA HIS A 35 0.58 -6.09 -19.35
C HIS A 35 -0.15 -6.27 -18.02
N LEU A 36 -0.74 -7.47 -17.95
CA LEU A 36 -1.10 -8.33 -16.82
C LEU A 36 -2.15 -7.83 -15.82
N PHE A 37 -3.31 -8.49 -15.88
CA PHE A 37 -4.28 -8.58 -14.80
C PHE A 37 -4.36 -10.05 -14.38
N TYR A 38 -4.42 -10.30 -13.08
CA TYR A 38 -4.93 -11.54 -12.51
C TYR A 38 -5.77 -11.16 -11.30
N PHE A 39 -6.77 -11.96 -11.00
CA PHE A 39 -7.42 -11.92 -9.70
C PHE A 39 -7.50 -13.34 -9.18
N VAL A 40 -7.36 -13.49 -7.87
CA VAL A 40 -7.63 -14.74 -7.19
C VAL A 40 -9.08 -14.68 -6.71
N LYS A 41 -9.81 -15.79 -6.84
CA LYS A 41 -11.13 -15.97 -6.26
C LYS A 41 -11.33 -17.44 -5.97
N ASN A 42 -11.66 -17.77 -4.71
CA ASN A 42 -11.87 -19.16 -4.27
C ASN A 42 -10.71 -20.10 -4.64
N GLU A 43 -9.46 -19.67 -4.37
CA GLU A 43 -8.23 -20.41 -4.71
C GLU A 43 -7.96 -20.57 -6.22
N ALA A 44 -8.84 -20.06 -7.09
CA ALA A 44 -8.60 -20.02 -8.53
C ALA A 44 -7.98 -18.68 -8.93
N VAL A 45 -6.90 -18.74 -9.70
CA VAL A 45 -6.25 -17.58 -10.30
C VAL A 45 -6.81 -17.42 -11.70
N THR A 46 -7.63 -16.39 -11.92
CA THR A 46 -8.10 -16.00 -13.25
C THR A 46 -7.20 -14.90 -13.80
N MET A 47 -6.74 -15.06 -15.04
CA MET A 47 -5.76 -14.18 -15.66
C MET A 47 -6.19 -13.78 -17.07
N PHE A 48 -5.72 -12.62 -17.53
CA PHE A 48 -6.03 -12.08 -18.84
C PHE A 48 -4.83 -12.26 -19.79
N LYS A 49 -4.96 -13.18 -20.74
CA LYS A 49 -3.88 -13.68 -21.59
C LYS A 49 -3.56 -12.78 -22.76
N GLU A 50 -4.56 -12.45 -23.57
CA GLU A 50 -4.38 -11.68 -24.81
C GLU A 50 -5.62 -10.84 -25.11
N ARG A 51 -5.41 -9.63 -25.63
CA ARG A 51 -6.48 -8.78 -26.16
C ARG A 51 -6.69 -9.10 -27.63
N LEU A 52 -7.87 -9.60 -27.95
CA LEU A 52 -8.33 -9.93 -29.29
C LEU A 52 -9.36 -8.90 -29.75
N GLN A 53 -8.95 -7.88 -30.50
CA GLN A 53 -9.83 -6.82 -31.03
C GLN A 53 -10.80 -6.21 -30.00
N ASN A 54 -12.00 -6.77 -29.81
CA ASN A 54 -13.03 -6.35 -28.83
C ASN A 54 -13.30 -7.39 -27.72
N SER A 55 -12.40 -8.35 -27.54
CA SER A 55 -12.50 -9.45 -26.60
C SER A 55 -11.16 -9.71 -25.93
N ILE A 56 -11.18 -10.39 -24.80
CA ILE A 56 -9.98 -10.74 -24.04
C ILE A 56 -10.05 -12.23 -23.74
N GLU A 57 -8.97 -12.92 -24.08
CA GLU A 57 -8.77 -14.30 -23.69
C GLU A 57 -8.37 -14.36 -22.21
N MET A 58 -9.07 -15.16 -21.43
CA MET A 58 -8.80 -15.41 -20.03
C MET A 58 -8.45 -16.87 -19.79
N VAL A 59 -7.58 -17.11 -18.83
CA VAL A 59 -7.22 -18.45 -18.36
C VAL A 59 -7.44 -18.50 -16.87
N THR A 60 -8.17 -19.50 -16.40
CA THR A 60 -8.33 -19.78 -14.97
C THR A 60 -7.53 -21.01 -14.61
N MET A 61 -6.67 -20.85 -13.62
CA MET A 61 -5.83 -21.91 -13.07
C MET A 61 -6.14 -22.12 -11.60
N ILE A 62 -5.96 -23.34 -11.13
CA ILE A 62 -5.98 -23.65 -9.70
C ILE A 62 -4.62 -24.21 -9.26
N PRO A 63 -4.15 -23.87 -8.05
CA PRO A 63 -3.01 -24.54 -7.45
C PRO A 63 -3.28 -26.03 -7.32
N VAL A 64 -2.34 -26.86 -7.75
CA VAL A 64 -2.40 -28.30 -7.49
C VAL A 64 -1.88 -28.56 -6.08
N PHE A 65 -2.75 -29.07 -5.22
CA PHE A 65 -2.40 -29.36 -3.83
C PHE A 65 -1.18 -30.29 -3.73
N GLY A 66 -0.10 -29.81 -3.09
CA GLY A 66 1.11 -30.59 -2.84
C GLY A 66 2.21 -30.52 -3.91
N CYS A 67 2.05 -29.71 -4.96
CA CYS A 67 3.14 -29.30 -5.83
C CYS A 67 3.10 -27.80 -6.11
N ASN A 68 4.13 -27.28 -6.77
CA ASN A 68 4.18 -25.89 -7.23
C ASN A 68 3.51 -25.70 -8.60
N ASP A 69 2.73 -26.68 -9.07
CA ASP A 69 2.14 -26.63 -10.40
C ASP A 69 0.78 -25.95 -10.35
N LEU A 70 0.46 -25.24 -11.42
CA LEU A 70 -0.86 -24.70 -11.70
C LEU A 70 -1.56 -25.62 -12.72
N LEU A 71 -2.81 -25.97 -12.44
CA LEU A 71 -3.66 -26.68 -13.40
C LEU A 71 -4.56 -25.66 -14.08
N GLU A 72 -4.41 -25.50 -15.39
CA GLU A 72 -5.40 -24.80 -16.22
C GLU A 72 -6.71 -25.59 -16.20
N ILE A 73 -7.75 -24.95 -15.69
CA ILE A 73 -9.10 -25.55 -15.59
C ILE A 73 -10.08 -24.92 -16.56
N ASN A 74 -9.79 -23.73 -17.06
CA ASN A 74 -10.67 -23.04 -17.99
C ASN A 74 -9.91 -22.03 -18.86
N GLN A 75 -10.34 -21.91 -20.11
CA GLN A 75 -9.88 -20.92 -21.07
C GLN A 75 -11.11 -20.33 -21.75
N GLU A 76 -11.33 -19.03 -21.60
CA GLU A 76 -12.51 -18.33 -22.11
C GLU A 76 -12.09 -17.13 -22.95
N ILE A 77 -12.92 -16.75 -23.93
CA ILE A 77 -12.75 -15.49 -24.66
C ILE A 77 -14.01 -14.68 -24.39
N LEU A 78 -13.87 -13.60 -23.62
CA LEU A 78 -14.99 -12.75 -23.24
C LEU A 78 -14.91 -11.40 -23.94
N PRO A 79 -16.05 -10.76 -24.24
CA PRO A 79 -16.07 -9.35 -24.66
C PRO A 79 -15.34 -8.45 -23.66
N GLU A 80 -14.65 -7.41 -24.16
CA GLU A 80 -13.91 -6.46 -23.33
C GLU A 80 -14.80 -5.78 -22.27
N GLU A 81 -16.07 -5.53 -22.62
CA GLU A 81 -17.08 -4.97 -21.72
C GLU A 81 -17.41 -5.90 -20.54
N GLU A 82 -17.50 -7.21 -20.78
CA GLU A 82 -17.72 -8.20 -19.71
C GLU A 82 -16.51 -8.30 -18.78
N VAL A 83 -15.30 -8.29 -19.35
CA VAL A 83 -14.07 -8.26 -18.58
C VAL A 83 -13.98 -7.01 -17.71
N GLN A 84 -14.30 -5.84 -18.27
CA GLN A 84 -14.33 -4.60 -17.52
C GLN A 84 -15.32 -4.70 -16.35
N MET A 85 -16.52 -5.22 -16.58
CA MET A 85 -17.52 -5.40 -15.54
C MET A 85 -17.06 -6.39 -14.45
N MET A 86 -16.45 -7.52 -14.82
CA MET A 86 -15.89 -8.47 -13.85
C MET A 86 -14.84 -7.83 -12.96
N LEU A 87 -13.93 -7.06 -13.57
CA LEU A 87 -12.88 -6.38 -12.85
C LEU A 87 -13.40 -5.28 -11.92
N GLU A 88 -14.36 -4.50 -12.39
CA GLU A 88 -15.05 -3.51 -11.57
C GLU A 88 -15.71 -4.14 -10.34
N ASN A 89 -16.34 -5.30 -10.51
CA ASN A 89 -16.92 -6.07 -9.41
C ASN A 89 -15.84 -6.58 -8.44
N THR A 90 -14.72 -7.11 -8.94
CA THR A 90 -13.60 -7.56 -8.09
C THR A 90 -13.02 -6.40 -7.26
N VAL A 91 -12.89 -5.21 -7.85
CA VAL A 91 -12.43 -4.02 -7.11
C VAL A 91 -13.42 -3.61 -6.03
N GLU A 92 -14.73 -3.68 -6.30
CA GLU A 92 -15.76 -3.42 -5.30
C GLU A 92 -15.70 -4.44 -4.15
N GLU A 93 -15.59 -5.74 -4.46
CA GLU A 93 -15.40 -6.80 -3.47
C GLU A 93 -14.15 -6.56 -2.60
N PHE A 94 -13.04 -6.14 -3.21
CA PHE A 94 -11.79 -5.81 -2.50
C PHE A 94 -11.93 -4.58 -1.59
N ILE A 95 -12.62 -3.53 -2.04
CA ILE A 95 -12.91 -2.35 -1.22
C ILE A 95 -13.77 -2.74 -0.02
N ASP A 96 -14.83 -3.52 -0.23
CA ASP A 96 -15.72 -3.96 0.84
C ASP A 96 -15.00 -4.87 1.85
N LEU A 97 -14.08 -5.71 1.38
CA LEU A 97 -13.17 -6.45 2.24
C LEU A 97 -12.31 -5.51 3.11
N PHE A 98 -11.70 -4.48 2.52
CA PHE A 98 -10.95 -3.50 3.29
C PHE A 98 -11.82 -2.73 4.29
N LYS A 99 -13.06 -2.40 3.94
CA LYS A 99 -14.02 -1.76 4.88
C LYS A 99 -14.32 -2.69 6.06
N LYS A 100 -14.35 -4.00 5.84
CA LYS A 100 -14.58 -5.01 6.88
C LYS A 100 -13.38 -5.17 7.82
N ILE A 101 -12.14 -5.18 7.32
CA ILE A 101 -10.95 -5.41 8.15
C ILE A 101 -10.46 -4.13 8.86
N MET A 102 -10.60 -2.95 8.23
CA MET A 102 -10.00 -1.71 8.72
C MET A 102 -10.42 -1.33 10.15
N PRO A 103 -11.68 -1.51 10.59
CA PRO A 103 -12.08 -1.28 11.98
C PRO A 103 -11.27 -2.08 12.99
N ARG A 104 -10.83 -3.31 12.66
CA ARG A 104 -9.96 -4.11 13.54
C ARG A 104 -8.62 -3.42 13.75
N TYR A 105 -7.97 -2.96 12.69
CA TYR A 105 -6.70 -2.24 12.76
C TYR A 105 -6.81 -0.94 13.55
N LEU A 106 -7.87 -0.17 13.32
CA LEU A 106 -8.15 1.05 14.06
C LEU A 106 -8.36 0.78 15.56
N SER A 107 -8.93 -0.39 15.91
CA SER A 107 -9.20 -0.80 17.29
C SER A 107 -7.99 -1.36 18.05
N ILE A 108 -6.97 -1.92 17.38
CA ILE A 108 -5.74 -2.44 18.02
C ILE A 108 -5.09 -1.38 18.92
N ARG A 109 -5.21 -0.11 18.52
CA ARG A 109 -4.76 1.06 19.25
C ARG A 109 -5.43 1.25 20.63
N LEU A 110 -6.70 0.87 20.77
CA LEU A 110 -7.54 1.18 21.93
C LEU A 110 -7.17 0.38 23.19
N GLN A 111 -6.39 -0.70 23.06
CA GLN A 111 -6.10 -1.58 24.18
C GLN A 111 -4.91 -1.10 25.04
N GLN A 112 -4.16 -0.07 24.63
CA GLN A 112 -2.90 0.31 25.28
C GLN A 112 -2.87 1.72 25.91
N THR A 113 -3.91 2.55 25.74
CA THR A 113 -3.91 3.92 26.29
C THR A 113 -4.92 4.08 27.43
N THR A 114 -4.42 4.16 28.66
CA THR A 114 -5.19 4.52 29.88
C THR A 114 -5.51 6.02 29.96
N GLU A 115 -5.00 6.85 29.04
CA GLU A 115 -5.19 8.31 29.05
C GLU A 115 -6.29 8.79 28.10
N LYS A 116 -6.99 9.86 28.54
CA LYS A 116 -8.06 10.57 27.82
C LYS A 116 -7.66 11.21 26.48
N ILE A 117 -6.37 11.22 26.12
CA ILE A 117 -5.88 11.87 24.90
C ILE A 117 -5.68 10.80 23.83
N SER A 118 -6.58 10.83 22.84
CA SER A 118 -6.45 10.02 21.63
C SER A 118 -5.16 10.39 20.90
N SER A 119 -4.22 9.45 20.74
CA SER A 119 -3.05 9.68 19.89
C SER A 119 -3.48 9.82 18.42
N PRO A 120 -2.67 10.43 17.53
CA PRO A 120 -2.98 10.56 16.10
C PRO A 120 -2.63 9.30 15.30
N LEU A 121 -3.40 8.97 14.27
CA LEU A 121 -3.12 7.84 13.38
C LEU A 121 -1.90 8.18 12.50
N LEU A 122 -0.80 7.44 12.65
CA LEU A 122 0.40 7.62 11.85
C LEU A 122 0.37 6.74 10.60
N PHE A 123 0.80 7.29 9.47
CA PHE A 123 0.95 6.59 8.19
C PHE A 123 2.34 6.85 7.62
N LEU A 124 3.07 5.79 7.25
CA LEU A 124 4.25 5.93 6.39
C LEU A 124 3.75 6.22 4.97
N PHE A 125 3.93 7.46 4.51
CA PHE A 125 3.15 8.00 3.40
C PHE A 125 4.05 8.56 2.29
N SER A 126 4.25 7.76 1.24
CA SER A 126 4.96 8.19 0.02
C SER A 126 4.06 9.00 -0.93
N GLY A 127 2.74 8.94 -0.76
CA GLY A 127 1.76 9.40 -1.75
C GLY A 127 1.61 8.45 -2.94
N GLY A 128 2.33 7.32 -2.92
CA GLY A 128 2.03 6.19 -3.78
C GLY A 128 0.64 5.64 -3.49
N VAL A 129 0.11 4.93 -4.47
CA VAL A 129 -1.28 4.48 -4.49
C VAL A 129 -1.60 3.54 -3.31
N ASP A 130 -0.65 2.74 -2.84
CA ASP A 130 -0.81 1.84 -1.68
C ASP A 130 -1.04 2.61 -0.39
N SER A 131 -0.12 3.54 -0.08
CA SER A 131 -0.18 4.37 1.12
C SER A 131 -1.39 5.30 1.12
N LEU A 132 -1.80 5.77 -0.07
CA LEU A 132 -2.99 6.57 -0.25
C LEU A 132 -4.26 5.74 0.00
N PHE A 133 -4.35 4.54 -0.57
CA PHE A 133 -5.49 3.65 -0.37
C PHE A 133 -5.69 3.33 1.11
N VAL A 134 -4.64 2.95 1.83
CA VAL A 134 -4.71 2.69 3.29
C VAL A 134 -5.18 3.93 4.06
N ALA A 135 -4.66 5.12 3.74
CA ALA A 135 -5.09 6.37 4.36
C ALA A 135 -6.57 6.69 4.07
N MET A 136 -7.06 6.45 2.85
CA MET A 136 -8.46 6.63 2.48
C MET A 136 -9.39 5.66 3.21
N MET A 137 -9.02 4.38 3.26
CA MET A 137 -9.79 3.35 3.99
C MET A 137 -9.90 3.69 5.47
N ALA A 138 -8.80 4.13 6.09
CA ALA A 138 -8.81 4.60 7.46
C ALA A 138 -9.66 5.87 7.64
N SER A 139 -9.61 6.82 6.69
CA SER A 139 -10.41 8.06 6.72
C SER A 139 -11.92 7.78 6.66
N CYS A 140 -12.34 6.73 5.96
CA CYS A 140 -13.75 6.34 5.89
C CYS A 140 -14.26 5.70 7.19
N MET A 141 -13.38 5.03 7.94
CA MET A 141 -13.78 4.12 9.03
C MET A 141 -13.42 4.63 10.43
N ALA A 142 -12.45 5.54 10.56
CA ALA A 142 -12.03 6.08 11.85
C ALA A 142 -13.09 7.01 12.44
N GLU A 143 -13.12 7.14 13.78
CA GLU A 143 -13.92 8.17 14.45
C GLU A 143 -13.37 9.58 14.15
N GLU A 144 -14.22 10.60 14.11
CA GLU A 144 -13.84 11.99 13.76
C GLU A 144 -12.78 12.59 14.71
N LYS A 145 -12.70 12.11 15.94
CA LYS A 145 -11.72 12.56 16.94
C LYS A 145 -10.26 12.25 16.58
N TYR A 146 -10.01 11.35 15.63
CA TYR A 146 -8.67 10.94 15.24
C TYR A 146 -8.09 11.89 14.20
N GLU A 147 -6.95 12.49 14.53
CA GLU A 147 -6.11 13.19 13.57
C GLU A 147 -5.26 12.19 12.79
N PHE A 148 -4.96 12.52 11.53
CA PHE A 148 -4.19 11.71 10.60
C PHE A 148 -2.85 12.39 10.35
N VAL A 149 -1.76 11.69 10.60
CA VAL A 149 -0.40 12.20 10.38
C VAL A 149 0.24 11.38 9.27
N LEU A 150 0.40 12.01 8.12
CA LEU A 150 0.99 11.43 6.91
C LEU A 150 2.48 11.78 6.90
N VAL A 151 3.33 10.79 7.20
CA VAL A 151 4.77 11.00 7.32
C VAL A 151 5.45 10.78 5.97
N ASN A 152 6.02 11.84 5.40
CA ASN A 152 6.69 11.79 4.10
C ASN A 152 8.17 12.17 4.25
N VAL A 153 9.05 11.29 3.80
CA VAL A 153 10.50 11.47 3.89
C VAL A 153 11.06 12.00 2.59
N SER A 154 11.97 12.96 2.67
CA SER A 154 12.76 13.44 1.55
C SER A 154 14.23 13.53 1.96
N PHE A 155 15.13 13.09 1.10
CA PHE A 155 16.58 13.14 1.32
C PHE A 155 17.20 14.19 0.42
N SER A 156 18.17 14.93 0.94
CA SER A 156 18.89 15.96 0.19
C SER A 156 20.38 15.89 0.48
N GLU A 157 21.21 15.98 -0.56
CA GLU A 157 22.66 16.12 -0.38
C GLU A 157 23.03 17.52 0.13
N ASP A 158 22.41 18.56 -0.43
CA ASP A 158 22.76 19.97 -0.20
C ASP A 158 21.77 20.71 0.74
N GLY A 159 20.71 20.03 1.18
CA GLY A 159 19.66 20.55 2.08
C GLY A 159 18.62 21.47 1.44
N ASN A 160 18.65 21.65 0.10
CA ASN A 160 17.87 22.68 -0.58
C ASN A 160 16.81 22.16 -1.57
N ASP A 161 16.77 20.85 -1.83
CA ASP A 161 15.94 20.25 -2.90
C ASP A 161 14.90 19.25 -2.39
N PHE A 162 14.59 19.24 -1.08
CA PHE A 162 13.62 18.33 -0.49
C PHE A 162 12.26 18.35 -1.21
N GLU A 163 11.78 19.54 -1.59
CA GLU A 163 10.51 19.76 -2.30
C GLU A 163 10.57 19.37 -3.79
N LEU A 164 11.77 19.17 -4.34
CA LEU A 164 11.95 18.71 -5.72
C LEU A 164 11.81 17.19 -5.85
N ALA A 165 11.99 16.45 -4.75
CA ALA A 165 11.90 14.99 -4.71
C ALA A 165 10.55 14.50 -5.27
N PRO A 166 10.55 13.50 -6.18
CA PRO A 166 9.31 12.99 -6.78
C PRO A 166 8.28 12.52 -5.74
N ASP A 167 8.72 11.84 -4.70
CA ASP A 167 7.85 11.34 -3.63
C ASP A 167 7.32 12.45 -2.72
N ARG A 168 8.05 13.57 -2.55
CA ARG A 168 7.55 14.75 -1.83
C ARG A 168 6.41 15.42 -2.60
N LYS A 169 6.60 15.63 -3.91
CA LYS A 169 5.56 16.19 -4.80
C LYS A 169 4.32 15.30 -4.84
N ARG A 170 4.51 13.99 -5.01
CA ARG A 170 3.42 13.01 -5.04
C ARG A 170 2.70 12.94 -3.69
N GLY A 171 3.46 12.84 -2.59
CA GLY A 171 2.95 12.89 -1.22
C GLY A 171 2.09 14.11 -0.95
N PHE A 172 2.57 15.29 -1.32
CA PHE A 172 1.83 16.54 -1.10
C PHE A 172 0.54 16.61 -1.94
N ALA A 173 0.58 16.14 -3.19
CA ALA A 173 -0.62 16.05 -4.03
C ALA A 173 -1.67 15.10 -3.42
N ALA A 174 -1.23 13.92 -2.96
CA ALA A 174 -2.09 12.92 -2.33
C ALA A 174 -2.67 13.42 -0.98
N TYR A 175 -1.89 14.18 -0.21
CA TYR A 175 -2.36 14.86 1.00
C TYR A 175 -3.47 15.89 0.70
N ASN A 176 -3.29 16.72 -0.33
CA ASN A 176 -4.32 17.69 -0.72
C ASN A 176 -5.60 16.99 -1.21
N PHE A 177 -5.45 15.90 -1.96
CA PHE A 177 -6.56 15.06 -2.38
C PHE A 177 -7.34 14.50 -1.17
N LEU A 178 -6.65 13.97 -0.15
CA LEU A 178 -7.29 13.48 1.09
C LEU A 178 -8.05 14.60 1.82
N LYS A 179 -7.47 15.80 1.93
CA LYS A 179 -8.10 16.96 2.57
C LYS A 179 -9.35 17.44 1.85
N GLU A 180 -9.32 17.49 0.53
CA GLU A 180 -10.49 17.84 -0.27
C GLU A 180 -11.58 16.78 -0.12
N ARG A 181 -11.19 15.51 -0.07
CA ARG A 181 -12.11 14.38 -0.04
C ARG A 181 -12.78 14.18 1.31
N PHE A 182 -12.05 14.40 2.40
CA PHE A 182 -12.50 14.19 3.77
C PHE A 182 -12.35 15.51 4.58
N PRO A 183 -13.15 16.54 4.27
CA PRO A 183 -13.02 17.87 4.88
C PRO A 183 -13.33 17.89 6.38
N GLU A 184 -14.02 16.87 6.89
CA GLU A 184 -14.29 16.66 8.31
C GLU A 184 -13.08 16.13 9.10
N ARG A 185 -12.04 15.67 8.40
CA ARG A 185 -10.84 15.08 9.02
C ARG A 185 -9.73 16.11 9.15
N VAL A 186 -8.93 15.92 10.20
CA VAL A 186 -7.70 16.70 10.41
C VAL A 186 -6.52 15.89 9.89
N PHE A 187 -5.90 16.36 8.81
CA PHE A 187 -4.68 15.79 8.26
C PHE A 187 -3.49 16.70 8.53
N HIS A 188 -2.38 16.09 8.94
CA HIS A 188 -1.07 16.71 9.08
C HIS A 188 -0.11 16.06 8.09
N PHE A 189 0.49 16.85 7.20
CA PHE A 189 1.56 16.38 6.33
C PHE A 189 2.90 16.60 7.03
N LEU A 190 3.41 15.55 7.68
CA LEU A 190 4.67 15.61 8.41
C LEU A 190 5.84 15.42 7.44
N ARG A 191 6.58 16.51 7.22
CA ARG A 191 7.75 16.55 6.35
C ARG A 191 8.98 16.15 7.15
N VAL A 192 9.56 15.02 6.79
CA VAL A 192 10.82 14.52 7.35
C VAL A 192 11.92 14.78 6.32
N ASP A 193 12.62 15.89 6.49
CA ASP A 193 13.66 16.34 5.58
C ASP A 193 15.02 15.94 6.15
N VAL A 194 15.69 14.99 5.48
CA VAL A 194 16.90 14.35 5.99
C VAL A 194 18.11 14.79 5.19
N THR A 195 19.04 15.46 5.88
CA THR A 195 20.32 15.85 5.28
C THR A 195 21.27 14.65 5.15
N LYS A 196 22.25 14.74 4.25
CA LYS A 196 23.31 13.74 4.09
C LYS A 196 24.04 13.41 5.39
N ASP A 197 24.34 14.42 6.20
CA ASP A 197 25.04 14.25 7.49
C ASP A 197 24.17 13.53 8.52
N GLU A 198 22.87 13.85 8.57
CA GLU A 198 21.92 13.15 9.44
C GLU A 198 21.75 11.70 8.99
N LEU A 199 21.55 11.47 7.68
CA LEU A 199 21.44 10.14 7.10
C LEU A 199 22.66 9.30 7.46
N GLN A 200 23.88 9.79 7.21
CA GLN A 200 25.10 9.02 7.49
C GLN A 200 25.28 8.70 8.98
N ARG A 201 24.91 9.65 9.85
CA ARG A 201 24.97 9.48 11.31
C ARG A 201 24.03 8.37 11.76
N GLU A 202 22.74 8.51 11.49
CA GLU A 202 21.71 7.56 11.94
C GLU A 202 21.88 6.19 11.29
N ARG A 203 22.30 6.17 10.02
CA ARG A 203 22.65 4.95 9.29
C ARG A 203 23.69 4.12 10.05
N THR A 204 24.70 4.77 10.60
CA THR A 204 25.80 4.12 11.31
C THR A 204 25.46 3.78 12.77
N SER A 205 24.75 4.67 13.48
CA SER A 205 24.46 4.50 14.90
C SER A 205 23.34 3.49 15.18
N SER A 206 22.29 3.51 14.36
CA SER A 206 20.99 2.90 14.68
C SER A 206 20.49 2.00 13.55
N ILE A 207 20.40 2.52 12.32
CA ILE A 207 19.62 1.88 11.24
C ILE A 207 20.27 0.57 10.77
N ALA A 208 21.60 0.54 10.56
CA ALA A 208 22.29 -0.67 10.08
C ALA A 208 22.07 -1.88 11.00
N LYS A 209 21.97 -1.66 12.32
CA LYS A 209 21.68 -2.74 13.28
C LYS A 209 20.25 -3.23 13.17
N ALA A 210 19.30 -2.33 12.96
CA ALA A 210 17.88 -2.67 12.84
C ALA A 210 17.56 -3.43 11.54
N ILE A 211 18.27 -3.12 10.45
CA ILE A 211 18.09 -3.79 9.15
C ILE A 211 18.55 -5.25 9.18
N SER A 212 19.59 -5.57 9.97
CA SER A 212 20.18 -6.90 10.12
C SER A 212 19.11 -7.99 10.30
N PRO A 213 19.22 -9.18 9.67
CA PRO A 213 20.38 -9.68 8.93
C PRO A 213 20.49 -9.20 7.48
N GLY A 214 19.54 -8.38 7.00
CA GLY A 214 19.61 -7.79 5.66
C GLY A 214 20.89 -6.96 5.48
N SER A 215 21.49 -7.02 4.29
CA SER A 215 22.77 -6.36 4.02
C SER A 215 22.90 -5.85 2.60
N SER A 216 21.83 -5.87 1.81
CA SER A 216 21.86 -5.33 0.44
C SER A 216 21.72 -3.81 0.45
N VAL A 217 22.11 -3.16 -0.65
CA VAL A 217 21.91 -1.71 -0.85
C VAL A 217 20.41 -1.36 -0.83
N LEU A 218 19.56 -2.27 -1.31
CA LEU A 218 18.12 -2.08 -1.29
C LEU A 218 17.55 -2.15 0.14
N ASP A 219 18.04 -3.10 0.94
CA ASP A 219 17.66 -3.19 2.37
C ASP A 219 18.05 -1.93 3.13
N ASP A 220 19.28 -1.45 2.90
CA ASP A 220 19.79 -0.20 3.46
C ASP A 220 18.93 1.01 3.07
N SER A 221 18.62 1.14 1.78
CA SER A 221 17.84 2.26 1.24
C SER A 221 16.42 2.29 1.81
N ILE A 222 15.71 1.16 1.77
CA ILE A 222 14.34 1.07 2.30
C ILE A 222 14.33 1.19 3.81
N GLY A 223 15.26 0.53 4.50
CA GLY A 223 15.36 0.63 5.95
C GLY A 223 15.64 2.06 6.43
N CYS A 224 16.43 2.85 5.69
CA CYS A 224 16.61 4.27 6.00
C CYS A 224 15.28 5.04 5.90
N VAL A 225 14.52 4.87 4.81
CA VAL A 225 13.21 5.52 4.64
C VAL A 225 12.27 5.14 5.79
N VAL A 226 12.13 3.84 6.07
CA VAL A 226 11.24 3.34 7.13
C VAL A 226 11.68 3.86 8.50
N TRP A 227 12.98 3.93 8.78
CA TRP A 227 13.48 4.42 10.06
C TRP A 227 13.15 5.90 10.26
N PHE A 228 13.48 6.76 9.30
CA PHE A 228 13.21 8.19 9.40
C PHE A 228 11.71 8.48 9.46
N ALA A 229 10.90 7.74 8.70
CA ALA A 229 9.46 7.90 8.69
C ALA A 229 8.82 7.41 10.01
N SER A 230 9.22 6.25 10.53
CA SER A 230 8.68 5.68 11.78
C SER A 230 9.08 6.46 13.03
N ARG A 231 10.23 7.17 13.01
CA ARG A 231 10.61 8.13 14.07
C ARG A 231 9.52 9.20 14.29
N ALA A 232 8.75 9.54 13.26
CA ALA A 232 7.60 10.45 13.31
C ALA A 232 7.94 11.85 13.88
N ARG A 233 9.11 12.36 13.51
CA ARG A 233 9.61 13.70 13.85
C ARG A 233 9.98 14.48 12.59
N GLY A 234 9.49 15.70 12.47
CA GLY A 234 9.69 16.57 11.32
C GLY A 234 8.91 17.87 11.42
N THR A 235 8.56 18.50 10.29
CA THR A 235 7.79 19.75 10.29
C THR A 235 6.40 19.60 9.69
N VAL A 236 5.42 20.27 10.31
CA VAL A 236 4.07 20.50 9.75
C VAL A 236 3.90 22.01 9.63
N ASP A 237 3.63 22.50 8.42
CA ASP A 237 3.48 23.94 8.13
C ASP A 237 4.65 24.81 8.67
N GLY A 238 5.87 24.26 8.65
CA GLY A 238 7.10 24.92 9.11
C GLY A 238 7.31 24.89 10.62
N ILE A 239 6.43 24.21 11.37
CA ILE A 239 6.55 24.04 12.82
C ILE A 239 7.05 22.62 13.10
N GLU A 240 8.12 22.51 13.89
CA GLU A 240 8.63 21.23 14.38
C GLU A 240 7.55 20.48 15.19
N LYS A 241 7.37 19.20 14.87
CA LYS A 241 6.43 18.29 15.49
C LYS A 241 7.11 16.97 15.78
N ASP A 242 6.74 16.40 16.92
CA ASP A 242 7.14 15.08 17.34
C ASP A 242 5.91 14.31 17.82
N TYR A 243 5.69 13.13 17.26
CA TYR A 243 4.54 12.28 17.54
C TYR A 243 4.91 11.05 18.38
N GLU A 244 5.78 11.23 19.38
CA GLU A 244 6.26 10.16 20.28
C GLU A 244 5.16 9.27 20.88
N ARG A 245 3.97 9.84 21.13
CA ARG A 245 2.83 9.14 21.74
C ARG A 245 2.14 8.12 20.83
N ALA A 246 2.45 8.09 19.53
CA ALA A 246 1.83 7.16 18.59
C ALA A 246 2.69 5.90 18.46
N THR A 247 2.23 4.80 19.06
CA THR A 247 2.96 3.52 19.14
C THR A 247 2.76 2.62 17.94
N HIS A 248 1.82 2.94 17.06
CA HIS A 248 1.47 2.15 15.89
C HIS A 248 1.53 3.00 14.63
N VAL A 249 1.91 2.39 13.51
CA VAL A 249 2.04 3.07 12.22
C VAL A 249 1.47 2.22 11.09
N PHE A 250 0.60 2.82 10.29
CA PHE A 250 0.04 2.20 9.09
C PHE A 250 1.03 2.28 7.93
N VAL A 251 1.14 1.19 7.16
CA VAL A 251 1.96 1.10 5.97
C VAL A 251 1.16 0.55 4.79
N GLY A 252 1.57 0.93 3.57
CA GLY A 252 1.07 0.31 2.33
C GLY A 252 1.86 -0.93 1.90
N SER A 253 2.86 -1.36 2.67
CA SER A 253 3.68 -2.54 2.37
C SER A 253 2.84 -3.82 2.26
N GLY A 254 3.26 -4.74 1.40
CA GLY A 254 2.56 -5.99 1.10
C GLY A 254 1.73 -5.94 -0.17
N SER A 255 1.29 -4.75 -0.57
CA SER A 255 0.46 -4.53 -1.76
C SER A 255 1.15 -4.98 -3.05
N ASP A 256 2.43 -4.63 -3.24
CA ASP A 256 3.19 -5.04 -4.42
C ASP A 256 3.37 -6.58 -4.47
N GLU A 257 3.61 -7.21 -3.32
CA GLU A 257 3.78 -8.66 -3.19
C GLU A 257 2.49 -9.44 -3.48
N ILE A 258 1.34 -8.94 -3.03
CA ILE A 258 0.05 -9.61 -3.23
C ILE A 258 -0.62 -9.29 -4.57
N LEU A 259 -0.34 -8.12 -5.16
CA LEU A 259 -0.97 -7.65 -6.41
C LEU A 259 -0.01 -7.63 -7.60
N GLY A 260 1.25 -8.02 -7.41
CA GLY A 260 2.23 -8.07 -8.49
C GLY A 260 2.75 -6.70 -8.96
N GLY A 261 2.86 -5.71 -8.07
CA GLY A 261 3.18 -4.32 -8.43
C GLY A 261 4.63 -4.01 -8.86
N TYR A 262 5.60 -4.89 -8.56
CA TYR A 262 7.00 -4.68 -8.96
C TYR A 262 7.27 -4.89 -10.46
N SER A 263 8.16 -4.07 -11.03
CA SER A 263 8.63 -4.22 -12.41
C SER A 263 9.27 -5.59 -12.71
N ARG A 264 9.85 -6.24 -11.69
CA ARG A 264 10.41 -7.60 -11.81
C ARG A 264 9.33 -8.64 -12.08
N HIS A 265 8.11 -8.46 -11.57
CA HIS A 265 6.98 -9.35 -11.84
C HIS A 265 6.64 -9.33 -13.33
N ARG A 266 6.54 -8.13 -13.92
CA ARG A 266 6.38 -7.96 -15.37
C ARG A 266 7.52 -8.62 -16.14
N GLY A 267 8.77 -8.41 -15.72
CA GLY A 267 9.93 -9.03 -16.37
C GLY A 267 9.94 -10.56 -16.27
N ARG A 268 9.52 -11.12 -15.12
CA ARG A 268 9.39 -12.57 -14.89
C ARG A 268 8.34 -13.16 -15.82
N PHE A 269 7.16 -12.52 -15.86
CA PHE A 269 6.08 -12.88 -16.77
C PHE A 269 6.52 -12.90 -18.24
N GLN A 270 7.20 -11.84 -18.70
CA GLN A 270 7.66 -11.76 -20.09
C GLN A 270 8.63 -12.89 -20.50
N ARG A 271 9.36 -13.47 -19.54
CA ARG A 271 10.33 -14.54 -19.81
C ARG A 271 9.77 -15.94 -19.65
N GLU A 272 8.96 -16.14 -18.62
CA GLU A 272 8.57 -17.46 -18.12
C GLU A 272 7.04 -17.64 -18.08
N GLY A 273 6.31 -16.70 -18.66
CA GLY A 273 4.86 -16.72 -18.66
C GLY A 273 4.28 -16.64 -17.25
N TYR A 274 3.06 -17.12 -17.13
CA TYR A 274 2.27 -16.99 -15.92
C TYR A 274 2.70 -17.93 -14.79
N GLU A 275 3.14 -19.14 -15.12
CA GLU A 275 3.71 -20.07 -14.13
C GLU A 275 4.90 -19.43 -13.41
N GLY A 276 5.84 -18.85 -14.18
CA GLY A 276 7.00 -18.18 -13.59
C GLY A 276 6.66 -16.94 -12.76
N LEU A 277 5.58 -16.22 -13.11
CA LEU A 277 5.07 -15.11 -12.29
C LEU A 277 4.43 -15.60 -10.99
N PHE A 278 3.56 -16.62 -11.07
CA PHE A 278 2.91 -17.19 -9.89
C PHE A 278 3.95 -17.72 -8.90
N ASP A 279 4.96 -18.44 -9.39
CA ASP A 279 6.07 -18.91 -8.56
C ASP A 279 6.82 -17.77 -7.88
N GLU A 280 7.09 -16.67 -8.59
CA GLU A 280 7.74 -15.49 -8.03
C GLU A 280 6.90 -14.88 -6.89
N LEU A 281 5.62 -14.62 -7.12
CA LEU A 281 4.71 -14.03 -6.12
C LEU A 281 4.55 -14.95 -4.90
N ARG A 282 4.39 -16.26 -5.14
CA ARG A 282 4.31 -17.28 -4.09
C ARG A 282 5.57 -17.29 -3.22
N LEU A 283 6.74 -17.32 -3.85
CA LEU A 283 8.02 -17.29 -3.14
C LEU A 283 8.22 -15.99 -2.36
N GLU A 284 7.75 -14.86 -2.89
CA GLU A 284 7.81 -13.58 -2.18
C GLU A 284 6.94 -13.59 -0.93
N LEU A 285 5.70 -14.06 -1.03
CA LEU A 285 4.79 -14.16 0.09
C LEU A 285 5.32 -15.13 1.16
N GLU A 286 5.86 -16.29 0.76
CA GLU A 286 6.51 -17.25 1.67
C GLU A 286 7.72 -16.65 2.42
N ASN A 287 8.43 -15.70 1.79
CA ASN A 287 9.63 -15.10 2.34
C ASN A 287 9.43 -13.69 2.91
N ILE A 288 8.21 -13.14 2.89
CA ILE A 288 7.95 -11.73 3.22
C ILE A 288 8.39 -11.37 4.64
N GLY A 289 8.18 -12.29 5.60
CA GLY A 289 8.58 -12.13 6.98
C GLY A 289 10.08 -12.19 7.21
N ASN A 290 10.83 -12.91 6.36
CA ASN A 290 12.30 -12.96 6.45
C ASN A 290 12.97 -11.79 5.74
N ARG A 291 12.27 -11.15 4.78
CA ARG A 291 12.80 -10.10 3.91
C ARG A 291 12.19 -8.74 4.23
N ASN A 292 11.21 -8.32 3.42
CA ASN A 292 10.68 -6.95 3.41
C ASN A 292 10.02 -6.59 4.74
N LEU A 293 9.00 -7.34 5.15
CA LEU A 293 8.25 -7.03 6.35
C LEU A 293 9.09 -7.27 7.61
N GLY A 294 9.95 -8.30 7.62
CA GLY A 294 10.86 -8.54 8.75
C GLY A 294 11.84 -7.39 8.96
N ARG A 295 12.42 -6.85 7.88
CA ARG A 295 13.27 -5.65 7.95
C ARG A 295 12.46 -4.47 8.47
N ASP A 296 11.32 -4.18 7.87
CA ASP A 296 10.52 -3.01 8.19
C ASP A 296 10.05 -3.04 9.64
N ASP A 297 9.64 -4.21 10.14
CA ASP A 297 9.24 -4.42 11.54
C ASP A 297 10.39 -4.13 12.52
N ARG A 298 11.58 -4.72 12.31
CA ARG A 298 12.76 -4.45 13.16
C ARG A 298 13.16 -2.98 13.14
N VAL A 299 13.08 -2.34 11.96
CA VAL A 299 13.39 -0.92 11.79
C VAL A 299 12.38 -0.04 12.53
N ALA A 300 11.07 -0.28 12.36
CA ALA A 300 10.03 0.48 13.03
C ALA A 300 10.07 0.27 14.56
N LEU A 301 10.28 -0.97 15.01
CA LEU A 301 10.43 -1.30 16.43
C LEU A 301 11.63 -0.62 17.08
N SER A 302 12.71 -0.34 16.32
CA SER A 302 13.84 0.45 16.84
C SER A 302 13.48 1.90 17.18
N ASN A 303 12.32 2.39 16.71
CA ASN A 303 11.70 3.67 17.07
C ASN A 303 10.44 3.49 17.94
N ASP A 304 10.29 2.34 18.60
CA ASP A 304 9.12 1.99 19.42
C ASP A 304 7.80 2.11 18.64
N ARG A 305 7.80 1.65 17.37
CA ARG A 305 6.62 1.59 16.51
C ARG A 305 6.29 0.15 16.10
N ILE A 306 5.01 -0.19 16.20
CA ILE A 306 4.44 -1.42 15.69
C ILE A 306 3.84 -1.13 14.30
N ILE A 307 4.23 -1.92 13.30
CA ILE A 307 3.68 -1.80 11.94
C ILE A 307 2.28 -2.42 11.87
N LEU A 308 1.38 -1.70 11.21
CA LEU A 308 0.07 -2.15 10.78
C LEU A 308 0.05 -2.17 9.25
N ALA A 309 0.01 -3.37 8.65
CA ALA A 309 0.05 -3.57 7.20
C ALA A 309 -1.25 -4.23 6.70
N PRO A 310 -2.33 -3.46 6.45
CA PRO A 310 -3.64 -4.04 6.11
C PRO A 310 -3.67 -4.89 4.84
N PHE A 311 -2.76 -4.67 3.89
CA PHE A 311 -2.63 -5.52 2.69
C PHE A 311 -2.17 -6.95 3.00
N LEU A 312 -1.57 -7.18 4.16
CA LEU A 312 -1.14 -8.49 4.63
C LEU A 312 -2.10 -9.11 5.65
N ASP A 313 -3.32 -8.55 5.77
CA ASP A 313 -4.37 -9.19 6.55
C ASP A 313 -4.71 -10.56 5.94
N GLU A 314 -4.93 -11.57 6.79
CA GLU A 314 -5.23 -12.93 6.33
C GLU A 314 -6.45 -12.99 5.40
N ASP A 315 -7.48 -12.16 5.64
CA ASP A 315 -8.65 -12.13 4.78
C ASP A 315 -8.33 -11.48 3.42
N VAL A 316 -7.38 -10.55 3.36
CA VAL A 316 -6.91 -9.91 2.10
C VAL A 316 -6.02 -10.85 1.32
N VAL A 317 -5.10 -11.56 1.98
CA VAL A 317 -4.21 -12.53 1.32
C VAL A 317 -4.99 -13.74 0.79
N ARG A 318 -6.12 -14.10 1.43
CA ARG A 318 -6.98 -15.21 0.97
C ARG A 318 -7.89 -14.82 -0.20
N PHE A 319 -8.24 -13.55 -0.32
CA PHE A 319 -9.14 -13.04 -1.37
C PHE A 319 -8.49 -13.20 -2.74
#